data_AF-A0AAP0LUI3-F1
#
_entry.id   AF-A0AAP0LUI3-F1
#
_cell.length_a   1.000
_cell.length_b   1.000
_cell.length_c   1.000
_cell.angle_alpha   90.00
_cell.angle_beta   90.00
_cell.angle_gamma   90.00
#
_symmetry.space_group_name_H-M   'P 1'
#
loop_
_entity.id
_entity.type
_entity.pdbx_description
1 polymer ?
#
loop_
_entity_poly.entity_id
_entity_poly.type
_entity_poly.pdbx_seq_one_letter_code
_entity_poly.pdbx_strand_id
1 'polypeptide(L)' 'MIKHMIEDDCAVDGIPLPNVTIKIFYKAIKYCNKHDEASMFDDLATTSIDDDLKAWDADLVKVD' A
#
# COMPACT_ATOMS: atom_id res chain seq x y z
N MET A 1 -11.20 6.27 1.16
CA MET A 1 -11.12 7.32 2.21
C MET A 1 -10.00 8.31 1.94
N ILE A 2 -8.71 7.93 1.96
CA ILE A 2 -7.59 8.86 1.66
C ILE A 2 -7.75 9.55 0.31
N LYS A 3 -8.12 8.79 -0.74
CA LYS A 3 -8.44 9.32 -2.06
C LYS A 3 -9.47 10.46 -2.01
N HIS A 4 -10.59 10.27 -1.31
CA HIS A 4 -11.64 11.29 -1.20
C HIS A 4 -11.18 12.53 -0.42
N MET A 5 -10.36 12.36 0.63
CA MET A 5 -9.80 13.50 1.36
C MET A 5 -8.90 14.38 0.49
N ILE A 6 -8.23 13.78 -0.52
CA ILE A 6 -7.43 14.50 -1.51
C ILE A 6 -8.33 15.16 -2.57
N GLU A 7 -9.33 14.43 -3.07
CA GLU A 7 -10.28 14.93 -4.09
C GLU A 7 -11.13 16.10 -3.59
N ASP A 8 -11.51 16.09 -2.32
CA ASP A 8 -12.30 17.13 -1.66
C ASP A 8 -11.43 18.31 -1.16
N ASP A 9 -10.15 18.36 -1.53
CA ASP A 9 -9.16 19.37 -1.11
C ASP A 9 -9.09 19.56 0.42
N CYS A 10 -9.39 18.49 1.17
CA CYS A 10 -9.41 18.48 2.64
C CYS A 10 -8.07 18.00 3.23
N ALA A 11 -7.02 17.90 2.42
CA ALA A 11 -5.69 17.42 2.80
C ALA A 11 -4.64 18.55 2.93
N VAL A 12 -5.06 19.83 2.90
CA VAL A 12 -4.17 21.01 2.89
C VAL A 12 -3.17 21.01 4.06
N ASP A 13 -3.63 20.66 5.27
CA ASP A 13 -2.81 20.60 6.49
C ASP A 13 -2.33 19.16 6.81
N GLY A 14 -2.51 18.23 5.88
CA GLY A 14 -2.25 16.80 6.05
C GLY A 14 -3.45 16.03 6.62
N ILE A 15 -3.42 14.70 6.42
CA ILE A 15 -4.49 13.79 6.87
C ILE A 15 -4.08 13.18 8.22
N PRO A 16 -4.76 13.51 9.33
CA PRO A 16 -4.45 12.95 10.63
C PRO A 16 -4.84 11.46 10.70
N LEU A 17 -3.89 10.62 11.09
CA LEU A 17 -4.10 9.19 11.32
C LEU A 17 -3.80 8.83 12.79
N PRO A 18 -4.69 9.14 13.74
CA PRO A 18 -4.42 9.05 15.18
C PRO A 18 -4.18 7.61 15.68
N ASN A 19 -4.70 6.61 14.96
CA ASN A 19 -4.62 5.20 15.35
C ASN A 19 -3.52 4.44 14.59
N VAL A 20 -2.68 5.13 13.83
CA VAL A 20 -1.63 4.53 13.01
C VAL A 20 -0.28 4.97 13.54
N THR A 21 0.54 4.01 13.98
CA THR A 21 1.92 4.30 14.35
C THR A 21 2.77 4.56 13.10
N ILE A 22 3.86 5.29 13.25
CA ILE A 22 4.82 5.52 12.16
C ILE A 22 5.27 4.17 11.53
N LYS A 23 5.53 3.14 12.34
CA LYS A 23 5.94 1.81 11.86
C LYS A 23 4.87 1.18 10.97
N ILE A 24 3.60 1.24 11.36
CA ILE A 24 2.48 0.70 10.58
C ILE A 24 2.27 1.53 9.31
N PHE A 25 2.38 2.86 9.41
CA PHE A 25 2.24 3.76 8.27
C PHE A 25 3.29 3.48 7.19
N TYR A 26 4.56 3.29 7.59
CA TYR A 26 5.62 2.89 6.65
C TYR A 26 5.32 1.57 5.94
N LYS A 27 4.76 0.58 6.65
CA LYS A 27 4.33 -0.69 6.02
C LYS A 27 3.22 -0.47 4.99
N ALA A 28 2.25 0.39 5.30
CA ALA A 28 1.17 0.72 4.37
C ALA A 28 1.69 1.43 3.10
N ILE A 29 2.62 2.38 3.23
CA ILE A 29 3.26 3.02 2.06
C ILE A 29 4.01 1.98 1.22
N LYS A 30 4.80 1.12 1.87
CA LYS A 30 5.56 0.07 1.19
C LYS A 30 4.63 -0.87 0.41
N TYR A 31 3.50 -1.24 1.00
CA TYR A 31 2.45 -2.03 0.36
C TYR A 31 1.93 -1.34 -0.91
N CYS A 32 1.48 -0.09 -0.79
CA CYS A 32 0.92 0.65 -1.92
C CYS A 32 1.90 0.74 -3.10
N ASN A 33 3.17 1.06 -2.85
CA ASN A 33 4.18 1.17 -3.92
C ASN A 33 4.46 -0.18 -4.59
N LYS A 34 4.60 -1.26 -3.81
CA LYS A 34 4.89 -2.60 -4.34
C LYS A 34 3.78 -3.09 -5.28
N HIS A 35 2.52 -2.81 -4.92
CA HIS A 35 1.36 -3.23 -5.70
C HIS A 35 1.13 -2.31 -6.91
N ASP A 36 1.47 -1.03 -6.83
CA ASP A 36 1.47 -0.12 -7.98
C ASP A 36 2.50 -0.56 -9.03
N GLU A 37 3.75 -0.83 -8.62
CA GLU A 37 4.79 -1.38 -9.48
C GLU A 37 4.35 -2.70 -10.15
N ALA A 38 3.72 -3.59 -9.39
CA ALA A 38 3.23 -4.86 -9.92
C ALA A 38 2.10 -4.66 -10.96
N SER A 39 1.21 -3.69 -10.75
CA SER A 39 0.10 -3.40 -11.67
C SER A 39 0.58 -2.97 -13.06
N MET A 40 1.80 -2.43 -13.18
CA MET A 40 2.40 -2.08 -14.47
C MET A 40 2.75 -3.30 -15.32
N PHE A 41 2.80 -4.49 -14.73
CA PHE A 41 3.13 -5.76 -15.40
C PHE A 41 1.90 -6.68 -15.59
N ASP A 42 0.69 -6.20 -15.27
CA ASP A 42 -0.54 -6.99 -15.24
C ASP A 42 -1.00 -7.48 -16.63
N ASP A 43 -0.66 -6.76 -17.71
CA ASP A 43 -0.86 -7.22 -19.09
C ASP A 43 -0.04 -8.50 -19.42
N LEU A 44 0.97 -8.80 -18.60
CA LEU A 44 1.79 -10.01 -18.68
C LEU A 44 1.48 -11.02 -17.57
N ALA A 45 0.41 -10.82 -16.78
CA ALA A 45 0.09 -11.54 -15.54
C ALA A 45 0.40 -13.04 -15.64
N THR A 46 1.60 -13.39 -15.21
CA THR A 46 2.01 -14.78 -15.03
C THR A 46 1.67 -15.16 -13.60
N THR A 47 1.21 -16.38 -13.39
CA THR A 47 0.94 -16.95 -12.06
C THR A 47 2.12 -16.77 -11.10
N SER A 48 3.36 -16.65 -11.61
CA SER A 48 4.57 -16.39 -10.83
C SER A 48 4.58 -15.02 -10.12
N ILE A 49 4.09 -13.95 -10.76
CA ILE A 49 4.11 -12.59 -10.18
C ILE A 49 3.12 -12.49 -9.02
N ASP A 50 1.95 -13.11 -9.18
CA ASP A 50 0.91 -13.16 -8.16
C ASP A 50 1.36 -14.00 -6.94
N ASP A 51 2.02 -15.13 -7.16
CA ASP A 51 2.58 -15.96 -6.09
C ASP A 51 3.69 -15.22 -5.31
N ASP A 52 4.56 -14.48 -6.01
CA ASP A 52 5.62 -13.66 -5.38
C ASP A 52 5.03 -12.50 -4.55
N LEU A 53 3.97 -11.84 -5.04
CA LEU A 53 3.24 -10.80 -4.30
C LEU A 53 2.58 -11.36 -3.04
N LYS A 54 1.93 -12.52 -3.13
CA LYS A 54 1.30 -13.18 -1.97
C LYS A 54 2.32 -13.55 -0.90
N ALA A 55 3.47 -14.09 -1.29
CA ALA A 55 4.55 -14.40 -0.36
C ALA A 55 5.08 -13.13 0.32
N TRP A 56 5.26 -12.07 -0.45
CA TRP A 56 5.71 -10.78 0.07
C TRP A 56 4.71 -10.12 1.02
N ASP A 57 3.41 -10.17 0.70
CA ASP A 57 2.33 -9.67 1.55
C ASP A 57 2.31 -10.41 2.89
N ALA A 58 2.47 -11.74 2.88
CA ALA A 58 2.54 -12.57 4.07
C ALA A 58 3.72 -12.20 4.98
N ASP A 59 4.85 -11.79 4.41
CA ASP A 59 6.00 -11.30 5.18
C ASP A 59 5.79 -9.88 5.73
N LEU A 60 5.15 -9.00 4.97
CA LEU A 60 4.90 -7.62 5.38
C LEU A 60 4.01 -7.54 6.63
N VAL A 61 2.98 -8.40 6.69
CA VAL A 61 2.00 -8.41 7.79
C VAL A 61 2.53 -9.04 9.07
N LYS A 62 3.71 -9.68 9.06
CA LYS A 62 4.36 -10.14 10.29
C LYS A 62 4.68 -8.92 11.14
N VAL A 63 3.95 -8.77 12.24
CA VAL A 63 4.14 -7.72 13.22
C VAL A 63 5.14 -8.26 14.25
N ASP A 64 6.34 -7.66 14.31
CA ASP A 64 7.25 -7.87 15.44
C ASP A 64 6.64 -7.34 16.74
#